data_AF-A0A2E2C839-F1
#
_entry.id   AF-A0A2E2C839-F1
#
_cell.length_a   1.000
_cell.length_b   1.000
_cell.length_c   1.000
_cell.angle_alpha   90.00
_cell.angle_beta   90.00
_cell.angle_gamma   90.00
#
_symmetry.space_group_name_H-M   'P 1'
#
loop_
_entity.id
_entity.type
_entity.pdbx_description
1 polymer ?
#
loop_
_entity_poly.entity_id
_entity_poly.type
_entity_poly.pdbx_seq_one_letter_code
_entity_poly.pdbx_strand_id
1 'polypeptide(L)'
;MNQNTTPDNQTIRLIDAFLQGTISDEQQQQLEQLLAADPEQRQLYIDYMHVHNGLASWANETTASEDWIPQPPTDNPPSPLNTTRFLLILGSSLIAATLLLSLAYYAGWNTRPDNLPSIADTAPENQSNEISTPQTDHIALLTQAVGVEWDTSRNLQAGAGLSAGWLKLKQGTIQVELISGASILIEGPAAVKLISPLKAFCQYGKVRASVPEQAHGFTMETSRLNVVDLGTEFTLSLDQSGSGQVQVIDGKVELHSPDSQSTQANIQSLTTGEGVQFNQRGTIDRLQKAMLPFIDSEELSQLVEQQQAQQFKRWQEQNTMLKADPSIIAYYDFEESSNWLRTLNNKSQQKPSSSTNGAIVGCQWTSGRWPQKRSLEFKRTSDRVRTHIPGEYQSLTFMAWVRIEGFDRWLSSLMLTDGYNPGNPHWQLSDKGEMILGVKTGPGKNYFSPVVLQPTDLGRWIFLVTVYDHQKREVVHYLDGVAVSHHKIENPVPLVIGPAEIGNWRPQEHTGAHSIRSLNGRLDEFALFGRALPAEEILQLYQSGKPNS
;
A
#
# COMPACT_ATOMS: atom_id res chain seq x y z
N MET A 1 19.82 -17.64 24.37
CA MET A 1 18.56 -17.26 23.72
C MET A 1 18.88 -16.10 22.81
N ASN A 2 19.19 -16.38 21.55
CA ASN A 2 19.63 -15.40 20.56
C ASN A 2 18.39 -14.74 19.96
N GLN A 3 18.22 -13.45 20.22
CA GLN A 3 17.29 -12.62 19.47
C GLN A 3 18.01 -12.21 18.18
N ASN A 4 17.50 -12.68 17.05
CA ASN A 4 17.89 -12.18 15.73
C ASN A 4 17.29 -10.78 15.56
N THR A 5 17.99 -9.76 16.06
CA THR A 5 17.82 -8.38 15.60
C THR A 5 18.56 -8.25 14.28
N THR A 6 17.85 -7.90 13.21
CA THR A 6 18.47 -7.54 11.93
C THR A 6 19.48 -6.38 12.15
N PRO A 7 20.69 -6.44 11.57
CA PRO A 7 21.78 -5.47 11.84
C PRO A 7 21.37 -4.00 11.68
N ASP A 8 20.51 -3.71 10.70
CA ASP A 8 20.06 -2.35 10.37
C ASP A 8 19.27 -1.64 11.48
N ASN A 9 18.53 -2.38 12.30
CA ASN A 9 17.73 -1.78 13.37
C ASN A 9 18.61 -1.39 14.57
N GLN A 10 19.75 -2.07 14.75
CA GLN A 10 20.71 -1.76 15.80
C GLN A 10 21.48 -0.47 15.49
N THR A 11 21.95 -0.29 14.26
CA THR A 11 22.69 0.92 13.87
C THR A 11 21.83 2.17 14.03
N ILE A 12 20.58 2.16 13.55
CA ILE A 12 19.67 3.30 13.67
C ILE A 12 19.47 3.70 15.14
N ARG A 13 19.28 2.73 16.05
CA ARG A 13 19.15 3.00 17.49
C ARG A 13 20.39 3.64 18.10
N LEU A 14 21.58 3.22 17.69
CA LEU A 14 22.84 3.79 18.15
C LEU A 14 23.04 5.22 17.61
N ILE A 15 22.68 5.46 16.35
CA ILE A 15 22.71 6.80 15.74
C ILE A 15 21.76 7.74 16.48
N ASP A 16 20.55 7.30 16.79
CA ASP A 16 19.57 8.07 17.56
C ASP A 16 20.06 8.38 18.98
N ALA A 17 20.64 7.41 19.69
CA ALA A 17 21.22 7.63 21.02
C ALA A 17 22.38 8.64 20.96
N PHE A 18 23.21 8.59 19.92
CA PHE A 18 24.28 9.55 19.68
C PHE A 18 23.73 10.96 19.44
N LEU A 19 22.74 11.10 18.56
CA LEU A 19 22.07 12.38 18.25
C LEU A 19 21.33 12.99 19.45
N GLN A 20 20.84 12.15 20.35
CA GLN A 20 20.15 12.56 21.57
C GLN A 20 21.10 12.88 22.74
N GLY A 21 22.41 12.61 22.60
CA GLY A 21 23.40 12.75 23.67
C GLY A 21 23.21 11.75 24.82
N THR A 22 22.53 10.62 24.57
CA THR A 22 22.20 9.58 25.55
C THR A 22 22.98 8.28 25.34
N ILE A 23 23.90 8.25 24.37
CA ILE A 23 24.74 7.10 24.07
C ILE A 23 25.75 6.83 25.20
N SER A 24 25.93 5.56 25.58
CA SER A 24 27.00 5.14 26.50
C SER A 24 28.34 4.96 25.78
N ASP A 25 29.46 4.97 26.51
CA ASP A 25 30.80 4.76 25.93
C ASP A 25 30.91 3.43 25.16
N GLU A 26 30.26 2.37 25.66
CA GLU A 26 30.23 1.05 25.02
C GLU A 26 29.40 1.07 23.72
N GLN A 27 28.25 1.75 23.74
CA GLN A 27 27.40 1.95 22.56
C GLN A 27 28.07 2.84 21.52
N GLN A 28 28.85 3.84 21.95
CA GLN A 28 29.59 4.72 21.05
C GLN A 28 30.71 3.95 20.33
N GLN A 29 31.49 3.13 21.06
CA GLN A 29 32.48 2.26 20.42
C GLN A 29 31.83 1.26 19.45
N GLN A 30 30.65 0.74 19.79
CA GLN A 30 29.92 -0.15 18.90
C GLN A 30 29.45 0.56 17.62
N LEU A 31 28.98 1.80 17.73
CA LEU A 31 28.64 2.63 16.57
C LEU A 31 29.87 2.90 15.70
N GLU A 32 31.00 3.31 16.30
CA GLU A 32 32.24 3.56 15.58
C GLU A 32 32.75 2.32 14.83
N GLN A 33 32.65 1.13 15.43
CA GLN A 33 33.01 -0.13 14.78
C GLN A 33 32.09 -0.46 13.61
N LEU A 34 30.78 -0.29 13.75
CA LEU A 34 29.81 -0.52 12.69
C LEU A 34 30.05 0.42 11.50
N LEU A 35 30.31 1.69 11.78
CA LEU A 35 30.63 2.69 10.75
C LEU A 35 31.98 2.42 10.09
N ALA A 36 32.99 1.93 10.82
CA ALA A 36 34.29 1.60 10.24
C ALA A 36 34.22 0.36 9.32
N ALA A 37 33.38 -0.63 9.67
CA ALA A 37 33.30 -1.91 8.99
C ALA A 37 32.45 -1.89 7.72
N ASP A 38 31.38 -1.09 7.68
CA ASP A 38 30.36 -1.17 6.63
C ASP A 38 30.13 0.20 5.93
N PRO A 39 30.44 0.31 4.62
CA PRO A 39 30.11 1.49 3.81
C PRO A 39 28.61 1.86 3.80
N GLU A 40 27.69 0.88 3.83
CA GLU A 40 26.26 1.16 3.81
C GLU A 40 25.80 1.78 5.14
N GLN A 41 26.33 1.31 6.27
CA GLN A 41 26.04 1.89 7.58
C GLN A 41 26.59 3.32 7.72
N ARG A 42 27.73 3.62 7.07
CA ARG A 42 28.23 5.00 6.97
C ARG A 42 27.31 5.90 6.16
N GLN A 43 26.82 5.41 5.03
CA GLN A 43 25.88 6.18 4.22
C GLN A 43 24.59 6.43 5.00
N LEU A 44 24.06 5.41 5.68
CA LEU A 44 22.91 5.52 6.57
C LEU A 44 23.12 6.56 7.68
N TYR A 45 24.30 6.60 8.30
CA TYR A 45 24.66 7.62 9.29
C TYR A 45 24.68 9.03 8.70
N ILE A 46 25.31 9.21 7.54
CA ILE A 46 25.38 10.50 6.83
C ILE A 46 23.97 10.99 6.50
N ASP A 47 23.12 10.11 5.98
CA ASP A 47 21.73 10.43 5.64
C ASP A 47 20.97 10.89 6.88
N TYR A 48 21.05 10.15 7.98
CA TYR A 48 20.43 10.51 9.27
C TYR A 48 20.94 11.84 9.82
N MET A 49 22.26 12.08 9.77
CA MET A 49 22.86 13.35 10.18
C MET A 49 22.39 14.52 9.31
N HIS A 50 22.17 14.33 8.01
CA HIS A 50 21.62 15.36 7.12
C HIS A 50 20.18 15.73 7.47
N VAL A 51 19.34 14.75 7.81
CA VAL A 51 17.98 15.03 8.29
C VAL A 51 18.03 15.75 9.63
N HIS A 52 18.83 15.27 10.58
CA HIS A 52 18.95 15.91 11.90
C HIS A 52 19.45 17.36 11.79
N ASN A 53 20.52 17.58 11.01
CA ASN A 53 21.05 18.93 10.77
C ASN A 53 20.07 19.80 9.99
N GLY A 54 19.39 19.27 8.96
CA GLY A 54 18.38 20.02 8.22
C GLY A 54 17.19 20.42 9.09
N LEU A 55 16.80 19.58 10.05
CA LEU A 55 15.76 19.90 11.04
C LEU A 55 16.25 20.89 12.11
N ALA A 56 17.55 20.91 12.43
CA ALA A 56 18.15 21.80 13.43
C ALA A 56 18.49 23.20 12.87
N SER A 57 19.03 23.29 11.65
CA SER A 57 19.32 24.57 10.97
C SER A 57 18.02 25.35 10.75
N TRP A 58 16.98 24.66 10.34
CA TRP A 58 15.67 25.26 10.07
C TRP A 58 15.03 25.85 11.34
N ALA A 59 15.17 25.18 12.49
CA ALA A 59 14.68 25.68 13.77
C ALA A 59 15.36 26.99 14.22
N ASN A 60 16.63 27.21 13.84
CA ASN A 60 17.34 28.46 14.13
C ASN A 60 16.92 29.60 13.19
N GLU A 61 16.62 29.29 11.93
CA GLU A 61 16.17 30.28 10.94
C GLU A 61 14.76 30.79 11.20
N THR A 62 13.85 29.96 11.72
CA THR A 62 12.47 30.40 11.99
C THR A 62 12.32 31.28 13.23
N THR A 63 13.24 31.20 14.20
CA THR A 63 13.28 32.13 15.33
C THR A 63 13.64 33.57 14.94
N ALA A 64 14.10 33.81 13.70
CA ALA A 64 14.57 35.10 13.22
C ALA A 64 13.56 35.87 12.32
N SER A 65 12.32 35.39 12.13
CA SER A 65 11.38 36.05 11.21
C SER A 65 10.67 37.24 11.85
N GLU A 66 10.89 38.44 11.30
CA GLU A 66 10.05 39.62 11.52
C GLU A 66 8.64 39.42 10.91
N ASP A 67 7.64 40.08 11.49
CA ASP A 67 6.23 40.04 11.06
C ASP A 67 6.09 40.30 9.55
N TRP A 68 5.45 39.37 8.86
CA TRP A 68 5.14 39.51 7.43
C TRP A 68 4.13 40.64 7.22
N ILE A 69 4.61 41.78 6.69
CA ILE A 69 3.76 42.88 6.24
C ILE A 69 3.37 42.63 4.77
N PRO A 70 2.07 42.51 4.44
CA PRO A 70 1.64 42.35 3.05
C PRO A 70 2.05 43.58 2.23
N GLN A 71 2.83 43.39 1.16
CA GLN A 71 3.06 44.46 0.20
C GLN A 71 1.83 44.63 -0.70
N PRO A 72 1.36 45.88 -0.92
CA PRO A 72 0.22 46.12 -1.80
C PRO A 72 0.57 45.74 -3.24
N PRO A 73 -0.42 45.23 -4.01
CA PRO A 73 -0.20 44.79 -5.38
C PRO A 73 0.23 45.97 -6.25
N THR A 74 1.35 45.81 -6.97
CA THR A 74 1.79 46.77 -7.98
C THR A 74 1.00 46.55 -9.26
N ASP A 75 0.17 47.53 -9.64
CA ASP A 75 -0.52 47.59 -10.93
C ASP A 75 0.50 47.80 -12.07
N ASN A 76 0.88 46.71 -12.74
CA ASN A 76 1.55 46.80 -14.03
C ASN A 76 0.49 46.79 -15.15
N PRO A 77 0.42 47.82 -16.01
CA PRO A 77 -0.54 47.83 -17.11
C PRO A 77 -0.15 46.78 -18.18
N PRO A 78 -1.14 46.15 -18.86
CA PRO A 78 -0.88 45.13 -19.86
C PRO A 78 -0.21 45.73 -21.11
N SER A 79 0.94 45.19 -21.48
CA SER A 79 1.63 45.52 -22.74
C SER A 79 0.91 44.90 -23.95
N PRO A 80 0.78 45.60 -25.09
CA PRO A 80 0.15 45.02 -26.29
C PRO A 80 1.02 43.94 -26.92
N LEU A 81 0.39 42.81 -27.27
CA LEU A 81 1.02 41.66 -27.92
C LEU A 81 1.45 42.01 -29.35
N ASN A 82 2.75 41.91 -29.63
CA ASN A 82 3.35 42.15 -30.94
C ASN A 82 3.22 40.90 -31.83
N THR A 83 2.25 40.91 -32.74
CA THR A 83 1.85 39.80 -33.63
C THR A 83 2.90 39.39 -34.68
N THR A 84 3.98 40.16 -34.84
CA THR A 84 5.08 39.86 -35.77
C THR A 84 6.09 38.84 -35.24
N ARG A 85 6.19 38.64 -33.91
CA ARG A 85 7.11 37.63 -33.33
C ARG A 85 6.55 36.21 -33.35
N PHE A 86 5.23 36.05 -33.39
CA PHE A 86 4.59 34.72 -33.40
C PHE A 86 4.68 34.02 -34.77
N LEU A 87 4.69 34.79 -35.87
CA LEU A 87 4.83 34.26 -37.23
C LEU A 87 6.27 33.80 -37.58
N LEU A 88 7.29 34.38 -36.94
CA LEU A 88 8.69 33.96 -37.13
C LEU A 88 9.02 32.63 -36.42
N ILE A 89 8.29 32.28 -35.37
CA ILE A 89 8.49 31.01 -34.63
C ILE A 89 7.84 29.83 -35.37
N LEU A 90 6.75 30.06 -36.12
CA LEU A 90 6.12 29.02 -36.94
C LEU A 90 6.96 28.62 -38.18
N GLY A 91 7.65 29.57 -38.81
CA GLY A 91 8.47 29.31 -40.00
C GLY A 91 9.76 28.51 -39.75
N SER A 92 10.34 28.58 -38.55
CA SER A 92 11.58 27.87 -38.20
C SER A 92 11.36 26.40 -37.82
N SER A 93 10.13 26.01 -37.44
CA SER A 93 9.83 24.61 -37.08
C SER A 93 9.69 23.67 -38.29
N LEU A 94 9.31 24.17 -39.47
CA LEU A 94 9.15 23.35 -40.68
C LEU A 94 10.48 22.92 -41.32
N ILE A 95 11.53 23.74 -41.15
CA ILE A 95 12.87 23.46 -41.71
C ILE A 95 13.62 22.43 -40.84
N ALA A 96 13.39 22.42 -39.53
CA ALA A 96 13.99 21.43 -38.62
C ALA A 96 13.39 20.02 -38.78
N ALA A 97 12.08 19.92 -39.03
CA ALA A 97 11.39 18.63 -39.20
C ALA A 97 11.81 17.90 -40.49
N THR A 98 12.11 18.63 -41.56
CA THR A 98 12.56 18.06 -42.85
C THR A 98 14.02 17.61 -42.83
N LEU A 99 14.88 18.26 -42.03
CA LEU A 99 16.24 17.80 -41.79
C LEU A 99 16.29 16.52 -40.94
N LEU A 100 15.43 16.38 -39.93
CA LEU A 100 15.40 15.19 -39.08
C LEU A 100 14.85 13.95 -39.82
N LEU A 101 13.88 14.13 -40.72
CA LEU A 101 13.35 13.05 -41.55
C LEU A 101 14.34 12.59 -42.64
N SER A 102 15.16 13.50 -43.18
CA SER A 102 16.20 13.12 -44.16
C SER A 102 17.41 12.43 -43.51
N LEU A 103 17.78 12.80 -42.27
CA LEU A 103 18.79 12.10 -41.48
C LEU A 103 18.35 10.70 -41.02
N ALA A 104 17.07 10.52 -40.64
CA ALA A 104 16.52 9.21 -40.29
C ALA A 104 16.43 8.27 -41.51
N TYR A 105 16.11 8.80 -42.70
CA TYR A 105 16.09 8.03 -43.94
C TYR A 105 17.50 7.60 -44.39
N TYR A 106 18.52 8.42 -44.14
CA TYR A 106 19.91 8.09 -44.49
C TYR A 106 20.54 7.09 -43.51
N ALA A 107 20.19 7.16 -42.22
CA ALA A 107 20.68 6.22 -41.20
C ALA A 107 20.03 4.82 -41.30
N GLY A 108 18.80 4.74 -41.82
CA GLY A 108 18.05 3.48 -41.93
C GLY A 108 18.38 2.59 -43.14
N TRP A 109 19.16 3.08 -44.12
CA TRP A 109 19.41 2.33 -45.37
C TRP A 109 20.75 1.58 -45.39
N ASN A 110 21.64 1.76 -44.40
CA ASN A 110 23.03 1.31 -44.51
C ASN A 110 23.56 0.36 -43.42
N THR A 111 22.72 -0.56 -42.93
CA THR A 111 23.22 -1.74 -42.18
C THR A 111 22.43 -3.03 -42.48
N ARG A 112 22.86 -3.75 -43.52
CA ARG A 112 22.98 -5.23 -43.48
C ARG A 112 24.41 -5.53 -43.04
N PRO A 113 24.73 -6.58 -42.25
CA PRO A 113 24.76 -7.94 -42.81
C PRO A 113 24.62 -9.13 -41.83
N ASP A 114 24.57 -10.30 -42.46
CA ASP A 114 24.74 -11.66 -41.96
C ASP A 114 26.05 -11.95 -41.19
N ASN A 115 25.99 -13.05 -40.42
CA ASN A 115 27.02 -14.05 -40.08
C ASN A 115 28.30 -13.69 -39.30
N LEU A 116 28.52 -14.51 -38.27
CA LEU A 116 29.67 -14.64 -37.34
C LEU A 116 31.03 -14.85 -38.04
N PRO A 117 32.14 -14.49 -37.36
CA PRO A 117 32.89 -15.52 -36.63
C PRO A 117 33.43 -15.10 -35.24
N SER A 118 33.63 -16.14 -34.42
CA SER A 118 34.24 -16.19 -33.07
C SER A 118 35.72 -15.80 -33.04
N ILE A 119 36.16 -15.05 -32.02
CA ILE A 119 37.45 -15.20 -31.29
C ILE A 119 37.26 -14.76 -29.82
N ALA A 120 37.89 -15.52 -28.92
CA ALA A 120 37.75 -15.59 -27.47
C ALA A 120 38.47 -14.50 -26.64
N ASP A 121 38.17 -14.59 -25.32
CA ASP A 121 39.00 -14.23 -24.14
C ASP A 121 39.24 -12.76 -23.80
N THR A 122 38.45 -12.22 -22.85
CA THR A 122 38.81 -12.02 -21.42
C THR A 122 37.83 -11.05 -20.77
N ALA A 123 37.07 -11.53 -19.78
CA ALA A 123 36.21 -10.70 -18.95
C ALA A 123 36.98 -10.24 -17.69
N PRO A 124 36.92 -8.96 -17.29
CA PRO A 124 37.02 -8.58 -15.90
C PRO A 124 35.63 -8.69 -15.28
N GLU A 125 35.56 -9.55 -14.28
CA GLU A 125 34.45 -9.77 -13.36
C GLU A 125 34.20 -8.48 -12.56
N ASN A 126 33.18 -7.71 -12.95
CA ASN A 126 32.57 -6.72 -12.06
C ASN A 126 31.28 -7.34 -11.53
N GLN A 127 31.38 -7.84 -10.29
CA GLN A 127 30.23 -8.16 -9.45
C GLN A 127 29.40 -6.88 -9.28
N SER A 128 28.32 -6.79 -10.06
CA SER A 128 27.22 -5.90 -9.74
C SER A 128 26.67 -6.33 -8.39
N ASN A 129 26.78 -5.44 -7.39
CA ASN A 129 26.01 -5.54 -6.16
C ASN A 129 24.54 -5.77 -6.53
N GLU A 130 24.05 -6.97 -6.27
CA GLU A 130 22.63 -7.27 -6.26
C GLU A 130 22.01 -6.40 -5.16
N ILE A 131 21.44 -5.27 -5.58
CA ILE A 131 20.37 -4.62 -4.84
C ILE A 131 19.38 -5.75 -4.58
N SER A 132 19.19 -6.11 -3.31
CA SER A 132 18.30 -7.19 -2.89
C SER A 132 16.90 -6.88 -3.38
N THR A 133 16.56 -7.38 -4.56
CA THR A 133 15.20 -7.37 -5.07
C THR A 133 14.38 -8.17 -4.05
N PRO A 134 13.28 -7.62 -3.49
CA PRO A 134 12.43 -8.40 -2.62
C PRO A 134 11.91 -9.61 -3.42
N GLN A 135 12.40 -10.81 -3.09
CA GLN A 135 11.84 -12.06 -3.59
C GLN A 135 10.45 -12.19 -3.00
N THR A 136 9.42 -11.88 -3.78
CA THR A 136 8.05 -12.15 -3.38
C THR A 136 7.73 -13.61 -3.68
N ASP A 137 7.73 -14.45 -2.65
CA ASP A 137 7.30 -15.87 -2.72
C ASP A 137 5.78 -16.04 -2.90
N HIS A 138 5.11 -15.08 -3.53
CA HIS A 138 3.68 -15.16 -3.79
C HIS A 138 3.44 -16.02 -5.02
N ILE A 139 2.44 -16.88 -4.94
CA ILE A 139 2.02 -17.77 -6.03
C ILE A 139 0.57 -17.49 -6.46
N ALA A 140 -0.15 -16.65 -5.70
CA ALA A 140 -1.52 -16.24 -5.97
C ALA A 140 -1.85 -14.88 -5.32
N LEU A 141 -3.00 -14.33 -5.67
CA LEU A 141 -3.58 -13.10 -5.16
C LEU A 141 -5.00 -13.39 -4.65
N LEU A 142 -5.33 -12.94 -3.45
CA LEU A 142 -6.72 -12.93 -2.96
C LEU A 142 -7.45 -11.76 -3.61
N THR A 143 -8.27 -11.99 -4.63
CA THR A 143 -8.92 -10.91 -5.39
C THR A 143 -10.24 -10.47 -4.76
N GLN A 144 -11.01 -11.42 -4.21
CA GLN A 144 -12.28 -11.16 -3.54
C GLN A 144 -12.41 -12.00 -2.26
N ALA A 145 -13.06 -11.43 -1.25
CA ALA A 145 -13.41 -12.12 -0.01
C ALA A 145 -14.74 -11.55 0.50
N VAL A 146 -15.73 -12.44 0.65
CA VAL A 146 -17.10 -12.07 1.05
C VAL A 146 -17.54 -12.90 2.24
N GLY A 147 -17.89 -12.23 3.33
CA GLY A 147 -18.45 -12.86 4.53
C GLY A 147 -17.55 -13.94 5.13
N VAL A 148 -16.23 -13.73 5.05
CA VAL A 148 -15.23 -14.76 5.39
C VAL A 148 -14.99 -14.83 6.88
N GLU A 149 -15.07 -16.04 7.43
CA GLU A 149 -14.49 -16.37 8.73
C GLU A 149 -13.36 -17.37 8.53
N TRP A 150 -12.13 -16.91 8.74
CA TRP A 150 -10.94 -17.74 8.64
C TRP A 150 -10.82 -18.70 9.83
N ASP A 151 -10.37 -19.92 9.57
CA ASP A 151 -9.95 -20.89 10.60
C ASP A 151 -8.44 -20.77 10.93
N THR A 152 -7.75 -19.82 10.28
CA THR A 152 -6.34 -19.53 10.53
C THR A 152 -6.20 -18.23 11.30
N SER A 153 -5.10 -18.08 12.04
CA SER A 153 -4.78 -16.87 12.81
C SER A 153 -4.50 -15.63 11.93
N ARG A 154 -4.35 -15.80 10.61
CA ARG A 154 -4.11 -14.69 9.67
C ARG A 154 -5.43 -14.26 9.04
N ASN A 155 -5.85 -13.04 9.32
CA ASN A 155 -7.01 -12.43 8.69
C ASN A 155 -6.59 -11.84 7.32
N LEU A 156 -6.67 -12.66 6.26
CA LEU A 156 -6.32 -12.23 4.91
C LEU A 156 -7.38 -11.29 4.34
N GLN A 157 -6.95 -10.25 3.64
CA GLN A 157 -7.80 -9.23 3.04
C GLN A 157 -7.67 -9.27 1.51
N ALA A 158 -8.74 -8.91 0.79
CA ALA A 158 -8.66 -8.78 -0.66
C ALA A 158 -7.56 -7.78 -1.06
N GLY A 159 -6.80 -8.13 -2.09
CA GLY A 159 -5.55 -7.51 -2.51
C GLY A 159 -4.28 -8.16 -1.94
N ALA A 160 -4.38 -9.08 -0.98
CA ALA A 160 -3.21 -9.71 -0.38
C ALA A 160 -2.56 -10.75 -1.30
N GLY A 161 -1.22 -10.67 -1.45
CA GLY A 161 -0.41 -11.71 -2.05
C GLY A 161 -0.37 -12.97 -1.17
N LEU A 162 -0.58 -14.14 -1.77
CA LEU A 162 -0.65 -15.44 -1.12
C LEU A 162 0.54 -16.31 -1.49
N SER A 163 1.26 -16.80 -0.49
CA SER A 163 2.30 -17.82 -0.65
C SER A 163 1.72 -19.24 -0.54
N ALA A 164 2.51 -20.26 -0.83
CA ALA A 164 2.12 -21.66 -0.63
C ALA A 164 1.69 -21.92 0.82
N GLY A 165 0.55 -22.58 1.02
CA GLY A 165 -0.04 -22.73 2.34
C GLY A 165 -1.52 -23.07 2.32
N TRP A 166 -2.08 -23.23 3.51
CA TRP A 166 -3.49 -23.58 3.71
C TRP A 166 -4.38 -22.34 3.76
N LEU A 167 -5.46 -22.37 2.99
CA LEU A 167 -6.62 -21.50 3.08
C LEU A 167 -7.74 -22.32 3.71
N LYS A 168 -8.02 -22.04 4.99
CA LYS A 168 -9.09 -22.70 5.74
C LYS A 168 -10.17 -21.70 6.10
N LEU A 169 -11.37 -21.96 5.60
CA LEU A 169 -12.55 -21.14 5.80
C LEU A 169 -13.56 -21.91 6.64
N LYS A 170 -14.09 -21.27 7.68
CA LYS A 170 -15.27 -21.75 8.38
C LYS A 170 -16.55 -21.36 7.64
N GLN A 171 -16.56 -20.15 7.08
CA GLN A 171 -17.67 -19.56 6.33
C GLN A 171 -17.13 -18.55 5.31
N GLY A 172 -17.95 -18.27 4.28
CA GLY A 172 -17.74 -17.20 3.31
C GLY A 172 -17.23 -17.71 1.97
N THR A 173 -17.04 -16.78 1.04
CA THR A 173 -16.58 -17.10 -0.32
C THR A 173 -15.36 -16.25 -0.65
N ILE A 174 -14.32 -16.89 -1.17
CA ILE A 174 -13.11 -16.20 -1.64
C ILE A 174 -12.82 -16.51 -3.09
N GLN A 175 -12.28 -15.53 -3.80
CA GLN A 175 -11.69 -15.73 -5.13
C GLN A 175 -10.18 -15.55 -5.04
N VAL A 176 -9.45 -16.53 -5.53
CA VAL A 176 -7.99 -16.57 -5.57
C VAL A 176 -7.55 -16.67 -7.02
N GLU A 177 -6.73 -15.73 -7.45
CA GLU A 177 -6.12 -15.74 -8.77
C GLU A 177 -4.67 -16.19 -8.65
N LEU A 178 -4.34 -17.35 -9.21
CA LEU A 178 -2.96 -17.83 -9.24
C LEU A 178 -2.16 -17.03 -10.27
N ILE A 179 -0.85 -16.90 -10.05
CA ILE A 179 0.03 -16.18 -10.98
C ILE A 179 0.10 -16.86 -12.36
N SER A 180 -0.30 -18.14 -12.46
CA SER A 180 -0.51 -18.80 -13.76
C SER A 180 -1.66 -18.22 -14.58
N GLY A 181 -2.59 -17.48 -13.96
CA GLY A 181 -3.84 -16.99 -14.54
C GLY A 181 -5.07 -17.84 -14.18
N ALA A 182 -4.91 -18.98 -13.51
CA ALA A 182 -6.05 -19.76 -13.03
C ALA A 182 -6.80 -19.02 -11.91
N SER A 183 -8.12 -18.88 -12.03
CA SER A 183 -8.99 -18.31 -10.99
C SER A 183 -9.74 -19.41 -10.27
N ILE A 184 -9.63 -19.44 -8.93
CA ILE A 184 -10.29 -20.42 -8.07
C ILE A 184 -11.25 -19.68 -7.12
N LEU A 185 -12.53 -20.01 -7.22
CA LEU A 185 -13.55 -19.65 -6.25
C LEU A 185 -13.69 -20.75 -5.20
N ILE A 186 -13.66 -20.39 -3.92
CA ILE A 186 -13.75 -21.33 -2.79
C ILE A 186 -14.88 -20.87 -1.87
N GLU A 187 -15.84 -21.76 -1.61
CA GLU A 187 -16.97 -21.52 -0.70
C GLU A 187 -16.78 -22.36 0.58
N GLY A 188 -16.78 -21.67 1.72
CA GLY A 188 -16.62 -22.25 3.06
C GLY A 188 -17.90 -22.95 3.56
N PRO A 189 -17.78 -23.97 4.44
CA PRO A 189 -16.55 -24.44 5.08
C PRO A 189 -15.64 -25.22 4.11
N ALA A 190 -14.36 -24.84 4.04
CA ALA A 190 -13.41 -25.41 3.09
C ALA A 190 -11.97 -25.44 3.63
N ALA A 191 -11.18 -26.38 3.15
CA ALA A 191 -9.74 -26.44 3.38
C ALA A 191 -9.01 -26.74 2.07
N VAL A 192 -8.38 -25.71 1.51
CA VAL A 192 -7.63 -25.76 0.25
C VAL A 192 -6.20 -25.35 0.51
N LYS A 193 -5.22 -26.11 0.02
CA LYS A 193 -3.80 -25.80 0.10
C LYS A 193 -3.29 -25.33 -1.25
N LEU A 194 -2.74 -24.12 -1.31
CA LEU A 194 -1.97 -23.67 -2.47
C LEU A 194 -0.58 -24.33 -2.42
N ILE A 195 -0.18 -25.02 -3.49
CA ILE A 195 1.10 -25.74 -3.58
C ILE A 195 2.07 -24.99 -4.49
N SER A 196 1.61 -24.60 -5.68
CA SER A 196 2.39 -23.84 -6.66
C SER A 196 1.46 -23.03 -7.58
N PRO A 197 1.97 -22.17 -8.48
CA PRO A 197 1.13 -21.43 -9.43
C PRO A 197 0.21 -22.30 -10.30
N LEU A 198 0.53 -23.59 -10.49
CA LEU A 198 -0.26 -24.52 -11.31
C LEU A 198 -0.87 -25.67 -10.49
N LYS A 199 -0.81 -25.60 -9.15
CA LYS A 199 -1.23 -26.73 -8.32
C LYS A 199 -1.86 -26.28 -7.00
N ALA A 200 -3.03 -26.82 -6.73
CA ALA A 200 -3.70 -26.71 -5.43
C ALA A 200 -4.20 -28.09 -4.97
N PHE A 201 -4.35 -28.26 -3.67
CA PHE A 201 -4.91 -29.46 -3.06
C PHE A 201 -6.18 -29.11 -2.30
N CYS A 202 -7.30 -29.75 -2.63
CA CYS A 202 -8.57 -29.59 -1.91
C CYS A 202 -8.78 -30.76 -0.97
N GLN A 203 -8.89 -30.48 0.33
CA GLN A 203 -9.20 -31.49 1.35
C GLN A 203 -10.72 -31.70 1.47
N TYR A 204 -11.47 -30.60 1.59
CA TYR A 204 -12.93 -30.57 1.60
C TYR A 204 -13.42 -29.16 1.23
N GLY A 205 -14.69 -29.06 0.85
CA GLY A 205 -15.34 -27.81 0.50
C GLY A 205 -15.79 -27.77 -0.96
N LYS A 206 -16.28 -26.61 -1.37
CA LYS A 206 -16.75 -26.35 -2.73
C LYS A 206 -15.75 -25.44 -3.44
N VAL A 207 -15.33 -25.87 -4.63
CA VAL A 207 -14.35 -25.17 -5.44
C VAL A 207 -14.87 -25.07 -6.87
N ARG A 208 -14.76 -23.88 -7.46
CA ARG A 208 -14.94 -23.67 -8.91
C ARG A 208 -13.65 -23.10 -9.46
N ALA A 209 -13.09 -23.73 -10.47
CA ALA A 209 -11.88 -23.27 -11.13
C ALA A 209 -12.22 -22.84 -12.56
N SER A 210 -11.71 -21.69 -12.95
CA SER A 210 -11.73 -21.17 -14.32
C SER A 210 -10.27 -21.00 -14.75
N VAL A 211 -9.86 -21.80 -15.72
CA VAL A 211 -8.47 -21.89 -16.15
C VAL A 211 -8.39 -21.45 -17.62
N PRO A 212 -7.81 -20.27 -17.90
CA PRO A 212 -7.66 -19.80 -19.28
C PRO A 212 -6.60 -20.61 -20.03
N GLU A 213 -6.53 -20.47 -21.35
CA GLU A 213 -5.60 -21.26 -22.17
C GLU A 213 -4.13 -21.10 -21.79
N GLN A 214 -3.76 -19.92 -21.27
CA GLN A 214 -2.40 -19.61 -20.83
C GLN A 214 -2.00 -20.36 -19.54
N ALA A 215 -2.98 -20.86 -18.79
CA ALA A 215 -2.81 -21.56 -17.51
C ALA A 215 -2.99 -23.09 -17.64
N HIS A 216 -2.93 -23.63 -18.86
CA HIS A 216 -3.06 -25.07 -19.13
C HIS A 216 -2.16 -25.93 -18.22
N GLY A 217 -2.71 -27.04 -17.75
CA GLY A 217 -2.03 -27.95 -16.83
C GLY A 217 -2.22 -27.62 -15.35
N PHE A 218 -3.10 -26.64 -15.03
CA PHE A 218 -3.53 -26.45 -13.64
C PHE A 218 -4.11 -27.75 -13.08
N THR A 219 -3.61 -28.17 -11.92
CA THR A 219 -4.02 -29.42 -11.27
C THR A 219 -4.65 -29.15 -9.91
N MET A 220 -5.89 -29.57 -9.74
CA MET A 220 -6.56 -29.65 -8.44
C MET A 220 -6.43 -31.08 -7.91
N GLU A 221 -5.51 -31.27 -6.98
CA GLU A 221 -5.31 -32.54 -6.28
C GLU A 221 -6.38 -32.72 -5.19
N THR A 222 -6.81 -33.95 -5.00
CA THR A 222 -7.67 -34.35 -3.88
C THR A 222 -7.08 -35.62 -3.25
N SER A 223 -7.61 -36.03 -2.10
CA SER A 223 -7.15 -37.29 -1.47
C SER A 223 -7.40 -38.54 -2.33
N ARG A 224 -8.22 -38.46 -3.38
CA ARG A 224 -8.68 -39.62 -4.17
C ARG A 224 -8.45 -39.52 -5.66
N LEU A 225 -8.47 -38.31 -6.22
CA LEU A 225 -8.34 -38.03 -7.66
C LEU A 225 -7.60 -36.72 -7.88
N ASN A 226 -6.81 -36.67 -8.95
CA ASN A 226 -6.21 -35.45 -9.45
C ASN A 226 -7.01 -35.00 -10.66
N VAL A 227 -7.50 -33.77 -10.59
CA VAL A 227 -8.27 -33.12 -11.64
C VAL A 227 -7.30 -32.24 -12.42
N VAL A 228 -6.94 -32.65 -13.64
CA VAL A 228 -6.00 -31.93 -14.50
C VAL A 228 -6.76 -31.18 -15.57
N ASP A 229 -6.53 -29.87 -15.61
CA ASP A 229 -7.21 -28.95 -16.49
C ASP A 229 -6.47 -28.76 -17.83
N LEU A 230 -7.23 -28.73 -18.93
CA LEU A 230 -6.73 -28.51 -20.29
C LEU A 230 -7.26 -27.22 -20.93
N GLY A 231 -7.63 -26.21 -20.12
CA GLY A 231 -8.22 -24.94 -20.55
C GLY A 231 -9.73 -24.95 -20.35
N THR A 232 -10.19 -25.00 -19.11
CA THR A 232 -11.57 -25.41 -18.80
C THR A 232 -12.10 -24.77 -17.53
N GLU A 233 -13.43 -24.68 -17.46
CA GLU A 233 -14.17 -24.33 -16.24
C GLU A 233 -14.79 -25.59 -15.64
N PHE A 234 -14.49 -25.86 -14.37
CA PHE A 234 -15.01 -27.03 -13.66
C PHE A 234 -15.32 -26.73 -12.20
N THR A 235 -16.17 -27.58 -11.62
CA THR A 235 -16.53 -27.55 -10.20
C THR A 235 -16.08 -28.83 -9.51
N LEU A 236 -15.72 -28.69 -8.24
CA LEU A 236 -15.35 -29.77 -7.32
C LEU A 236 -16.09 -29.53 -6.00
N SER A 237 -16.82 -30.53 -5.52
CA SER A 237 -17.40 -30.54 -4.18
C SER A 237 -16.91 -31.77 -3.44
N LEU A 238 -16.26 -31.56 -2.30
CA LEU A 238 -15.73 -32.60 -1.44
C LEU A 238 -16.33 -32.52 -0.05
N ASP A 239 -16.77 -33.65 0.48
CA ASP A 239 -17.08 -33.79 1.90
C ASP A 239 -15.82 -34.01 2.75
N GLN A 240 -15.95 -33.95 4.08
CA GLN A 240 -14.83 -34.16 5.00
C GLN A 240 -14.23 -35.58 4.94
N SER A 241 -14.92 -36.53 4.33
CA SER A 241 -14.41 -37.90 4.13
C SER A 241 -13.55 -38.05 2.87
N GLY A 242 -13.49 -37.00 2.04
CA GLY A 242 -12.81 -37.01 0.75
C GLY A 242 -13.62 -37.67 -0.36
N SER A 243 -14.91 -37.95 -0.13
CA SER A 243 -15.84 -38.30 -1.20
C SER A 243 -16.35 -37.02 -1.84
N GLY A 244 -16.67 -37.06 -3.12
CA GLY A 244 -17.08 -35.84 -3.79
C GLY A 244 -17.55 -36.00 -5.21
N GLN A 245 -17.69 -34.87 -5.86
CA GLN A 245 -18.27 -34.73 -7.18
C GLN A 245 -17.45 -33.73 -7.98
N VAL A 246 -17.20 -34.04 -9.25
CA VAL A 246 -16.56 -33.14 -10.23
C VAL A 246 -17.49 -32.99 -11.41
N GLN A 247 -17.68 -31.76 -11.88
CA GLN A 247 -18.47 -31.47 -13.09
C GLN A 247 -17.75 -30.44 -13.97
N VAL A 248 -17.74 -30.69 -15.27
CA VAL A 248 -17.19 -29.74 -16.26
C VAL A 248 -18.31 -28.79 -16.69
N ILE A 249 -18.07 -27.50 -16.52
CA ILE A 249 -18.98 -26.44 -16.94
C ILE A 249 -18.75 -26.11 -18.40
N ASP A 250 -17.49 -25.85 -18.78
CA ASP A 250 -17.11 -25.58 -20.17
C ASP A 250 -15.67 -26.00 -20.45
N GLY A 251 -15.47 -26.90 -21.42
CA GLY A 251 -14.18 -27.41 -21.85
C GLY A 251 -14.01 -28.92 -21.64
N LYS A 252 -12.80 -29.34 -21.29
CA LYS A 252 -12.37 -30.73 -21.09
C LYS A 252 -11.43 -30.87 -19.89
N VAL A 253 -11.74 -31.81 -19.00
CA VAL A 253 -10.93 -32.18 -17.83
C VAL A 253 -10.48 -33.63 -17.92
N GLU A 254 -9.28 -33.93 -17.42
CA GLU A 254 -8.81 -35.30 -17.21
C GLU A 254 -8.72 -35.66 -15.74
N LEU A 255 -9.25 -36.83 -15.38
CA LEU A 255 -9.16 -37.38 -14.03
C LEU A 255 -8.06 -38.44 -13.97
N HIS A 256 -7.15 -38.27 -13.02
CA HIS A 256 -6.02 -39.17 -12.76
C HIS A 256 -6.09 -39.74 -11.35
N SER A 257 -5.69 -41.00 -11.17
CA SER A 257 -5.54 -41.60 -9.83
C SER A 257 -4.24 -41.14 -9.17
N PRO A 258 -4.19 -40.88 -7.84
CA PRO A 258 -3.00 -40.36 -7.15
C PRO A 258 -1.76 -41.28 -7.23
N ASP A 259 -1.95 -42.59 -7.40
CA ASP A 259 -0.88 -43.61 -7.29
C ASP A 259 -0.20 -43.98 -8.64
N SER A 260 -0.54 -43.30 -9.73
CA SER A 260 -0.11 -43.71 -11.07
C SER A 260 1.25 -43.14 -11.48
N GLN A 261 2.35 -43.64 -10.89
CA GLN A 261 3.70 -43.54 -11.49
C GLN A 261 3.94 -44.57 -12.61
N SER A 262 2.95 -45.39 -12.98
CA SER A 262 3.11 -46.40 -14.02
C SER A 262 1.85 -46.55 -14.87
N THR A 263 1.98 -46.30 -16.17
CA THR A 263 1.23 -46.93 -17.28
C THR A 263 -0.31 -46.92 -17.24
N GLN A 264 -0.92 -46.03 -18.02
CA GLN A 264 -2.17 -46.23 -18.80
C GLN A 264 -3.43 -46.81 -18.10
N ALA A 265 -3.57 -46.73 -16.79
CA ALA A 265 -4.78 -47.17 -16.10
C ALA A 265 -5.64 -45.98 -15.64
N ASN A 266 -6.81 -45.83 -16.28
CA ASN A 266 -7.96 -45.00 -15.91
C ASN A 266 -7.83 -43.46 -16.01
N ILE A 267 -7.39 -42.95 -17.18
CA ILE A 267 -7.67 -41.55 -17.55
C ILE A 267 -9.13 -41.47 -17.97
N GLN A 268 -9.99 -40.91 -17.11
CA GLN A 268 -11.36 -40.58 -17.50
C GLN A 268 -11.42 -39.11 -17.91
N SER A 269 -11.66 -38.88 -19.20
CA SER A 269 -11.92 -37.55 -19.72
C SER A 269 -13.38 -37.18 -19.49
N LEU A 270 -13.63 -35.94 -19.08
CA LEU A 270 -14.94 -35.33 -19.00
C LEU A 270 -15.00 -34.12 -19.93
N THR A 271 -16.13 -33.92 -20.61
CA THR A 271 -16.39 -32.74 -21.44
C THR A 271 -17.53 -31.90 -20.85
N THR A 272 -17.74 -30.68 -21.38
CA THR A 272 -18.86 -29.77 -21.07
C THR A 272 -20.16 -30.50 -20.71
N GLY A 273 -20.65 -30.25 -19.49
CA GLY A 273 -21.89 -30.82 -18.96
C GLY A 273 -21.76 -32.20 -18.31
N GLU A 274 -20.66 -32.94 -18.56
CA GLU A 274 -20.41 -34.23 -17.90
C GLU A 274 -19.86 -34.03 -16.49
N GLY A 275 -20.13 -35.00 -15.62
CA GLY A 275 -19.57 -35.03 -14.29
C GLY A 275 -19.56 -36.43 -13.69
N VAL A 276 -18.82 -36.60 -12.61
CA VAL A 276 -18.69 -37.86 -11.87
C VAL A 276 -18.81 -37.62 -10.38
N GLN A 277 -19.29 -38.63 -9.67
CA GLN A 277 -19.13 -38.75 -8.23
C GLN A 277 -18.07 -39.81 -7.93
N PHE A 278 -17.36 -39.64 -6.83
CA PHE A 278 -16.44 -40.63 -6.30
C PHE A 278 -16.58 -40.77 -4.80
N ASN A 279 -16.44 -42.01 -4.32
CA ASN A 279 -16.58 -42.34 -2.90
C ASN A 279 -15.21 -42.51 -2.21
N GLN A 280 -15.23 -42.81 -0.90
CA GLN A 280 -14.03 -43.06 -0.10
C GLN A 280 -13.12 -44.19 -0.61
N ARG A 281 -13.64 -45.10 -1.44
CA ARG A 281 -12.87 -46.20 -2.05
C ARG A 281 -12.30 -45.83 -3.43
N GLY A 282 -12.55 -44.60 -3.92
CA GLY A 282 -12.13 -44.15 -5.25
C GLY A 282 -12.97 -44.73 -6.39
N THR A 283 -14.13 -45.35 -6.10
CA THR A 283 -15.05 -45.80 -7.16
C THR A 283 -15.70 -44.58 -7.80
N ILE A 284 -15.65 -44.49 -9.13
CA ILE A 284 -16.16 -43.35 -9.91
C ILE A 284 -17.46 -43.77 -10.61
N ASP A 285 -18.55 -43.02 -10.38
CA ASP A 285 -19.82 -43.17 -11.09
C ASP A 285 -20.16 -41.88 -11.85
N ARG A 286 -20.75 -41.97 -13.05
CA ARG A 286 -21.21 -40.78 -13.78
C ARG A 286 -22.39 -40.11 -13.06
N LEU A 287 -22.36 -38.78 -12.97
CA LEU A 287 -23.48 -38.00 -12.46
C LEU A 287 -24.66 -38.08 -13.45
N GLN A 288 -25.83 -38.47 -12.95
CA GLN A 288 -27.08 -38.48 -13.72
C GLN A 288 -27.83 -37.14 -13.65
N LYS A 289 -27.48 -36.29 -12.70
CA LYS A 289 -28.07 -34.97 -12.48
C LYS A 289 -26.95 -33.96 -12.27
N ALA A 290 -27.11 -32.78 -12.86
CA ALA A 290 -26.20 -31.66 -12.61
C ALA A 290 -26.13 -31.35 -11.11
N MET A 291 -24.96 -30.91 -10.67
CA MET A 291 -24.75 -30.49 -9.30
C MET A 291 -25.64 -29.28 -8.97
N LEU A 292 -25.90 -29.04 -7.68
CA LEU A 292 -26.53 -27.80 -7.23
C LEU A 292 -25.74 -26.58 -7.75
N PRO A 293 -26.42 -25.46 -8.03
CA PRO A 293 -25.74 -24.25 -8.50
C PRO A 293 -24.67 -23.83 -7.48
N PHE A 294 -23.46 -23.65 -7.98
CA PHE A 294 -22.37 -23.01 -7.26
C PHE A 294 -22.47 -21.51 -7.50
N ILE A 295 -21.98 -20.73 -6.55
CA ILE A 295 -21.75 -19.31 -6.77
C ILE A 295 -20.89 -19.17 -8.03
N ASP A 296 -21.35 -18.33 -8.95
CA ASP A 296 -20.61 -17.96 -10.14
C ASP A 296 -19.98 -16.57 -9.98
N SER A 297 -19.23 -16.14 -10.99
CA SER A 297 -18.56 -14.84 -10.96
C SER A 297 -19.55 -13.67 -10.89
N GLU A 298 -20.75 -13.80 -11.46
CA GLU A 298 -21.77 -12.74 -11.46
C GLU A 298 -22.44 -12.65 -10.09
N GLU A 299 -22.85 -13.78 -9.51
CA GLU A 299 -23.39 -13.85 -8.16
C GLU A 299 -22.36 -13.39 -7.12
N LEU A 300 -21.08 -13.77 -7.26
CA LEU A 300 -20.02 -13.25 -6.41
C LEU A 300 -19.91 -11.73 -6.53
N SER A 301 -19.92 -11.18 -7.75
CA SER A 301 -19.87 -9.73 -7.97
C SER A 301 -21.02 -9.02 -7.27
N GLN A 302 -22.25 -9.57 -7.37
CA GLN A 302 -23.41 -9.01 -6.67
C GLN A 302 -23.25 -9.05 -5.14
N LEU A 303 -22.72 -10.15 -4.60
CA LEU A 303 -22.45 -10.26 -3.16
C LEU A 303 -21.39 -9.26 -2.68
N VAL A 304 -20.31 -9.08 -3.48
CA VAL A 304 -19.28 -8.07 -3.23
C VAL A 304 -19.87 -6.66 -3.23
N GLU A 305 -20.68 -6.32 -4.23
CA GLU A 305 -21.35 -5.02 -4.32
C GLU A 305 -22.27 -4.74 -3.13
N GLN A 306 -23.06 -5.75 -2.71
CA GLN A 306 -23.93 -5.64 -1.55
C GLN A 306 -23.13 -5.42 -0.26
N GLN A 307 -22.04 -6.16 -0.05
CA GLN A 307 -21.16 -5.99 1.10
C GLN A 307 -20.52 -4.60 1.11
N GLN A 308 -19.99 -4.14 -0.03
CA GLN A 308 -19.40 -2.82 -0.18
C GLN A 308 -20.43 -1.72 0.12
N ALA A 309 -21.67 -1.85 -0.36
CA ALA A 309 -22.75 -0.90 -0.09
C ALA A 309 -23.09 -0.83 1.41
N GLN A 310 -23.11 -1.98 2.10
CA GLN A 310 -23.34 -2.02 3.55
C GLN A 310 -22.20 -1.36 4.34
N GLN A 311 -20.95 -1.62 3.98
CA GLN A 311 -19.79 -1.00 4.63
C GLN A 311 -19.74 0.50 4.37
N PHE A 312 -20.00 0.93 3.13
CA PHE A 312 -20.07 2.34 2.79
C PHE A 312 -21.16 3.06 3.62
N LYS A 313 -22.32 2.43 3.82
CA LYS A 313 -23.37 2.96 4.69
C LYS A 313 -22.89 3.09 6.15
N ARG A 314 -22.21 2.07 6.70
CA ARG A 314 -21.64 2.13 8.07
C ARG A 314 -20.63 3.28 8.19
N TRP A 315 -19.77 3.46 7.19
CA TRP A 315 -18.85 4.59 7.14
C TRP A 315 -19.60 5.93 7.07
N GLN A 316 -20.68 6.05 6.28
CA GLN A 316 -21.47 7.29 6.21
C GLN A 316 -22.10 7.67 7.57
N GLU A 317 -22.60 6.68 8.32
CA GLU A 317 -23.13 6.87 9.67
C GLU A 317 -22.03 7.37 10.62
N GLN A 318 -20.84 6.76 10.58
CA GLN A 318 -19.68 7.20 11.35
C GLN A 318 -19.16 8.58 10.94
N ASN A 319 -19.06 8.86 9.64
CA ASN A 319 -18.64 10.15 9.09
C ASN A 319 -19.56 11.27 9.63
N THR A 320 -20.86 11.01 9.74
CA THR A 320 -21.81 11.95 10.35
C THR A 320 -21.50 12.22 11.83
N MET A 321 -21.13 11.19 12.60
CA MET A 321 -20.73 11.34 14.00
C MET A 321 -19.40 12.10 14.13
N LEU A 322 -18.41 11.79 13.29
CA LEU A 322 -17.12 12.50 13.26
C LEU A 322 -17.31 13.98 12.97
N LYS A 323 -18.11 14.34 11.96
CA LYS A 323 -18.44 15.74 11.65
C LYS A 323 -18.98 16.52 12.85
N ALA A 324 -19.69 15.86 13.75
CA ALA A 324 -20.27 16.46 14.95
C ALA A 324 -19.35 16.43 16.19
N ASP A 325 -18.22 15.70 16.16
CA ASP A 325 -17.32 15.57 17.31
C ASP A 325 -16.66 16.94 17.62
N PRO A 326 -16.85 17.50 18.84
CA PRO A 326 -16.32 18.80 19.22
C PRO A 326 -14.80 18.84 19.39
N SER A 327 -14.16 17.69 19.51
CA SER A 327 -12.71 17.57 19.60
C SER A 327 -12.01 17.58 18.25
N ILE A 328 -12.74 17.40 17.12
CA ILE A 328 -12.14 17.46 15.80
C ILE A 328 -11.72 18.90 15.47
N ILE A 329 -10.43 19.05 15.17
CA ILE A 329 -9.82 20.29 14.73
C ILE A 329 -9.96 20.42 13.21
N ALA A 330 -9.56 19.38 12.49
CA ALA A 330 -9.66 19.30 11.03
C ALA A 330 -10.10 17.90 10.63
N TYR A 331 -11.10 17.84 9.75
CA TYR A 331 -11.57 16.59 9.18
C TYR A 331 -11.86 16.76 7.70
N TYR A 332 -11.15 15.99 6.88
CA TYR A 332 -11.33 15.93 5.45
C TYR A 332 -11.80 14.53 5.08
N ASP A 333 -13.05 14.41 4.66
CA ASP A 333 -13.66 13.15 4.20
C ASP A 333 -13.55 12.96 2.69
N PHE A 334 -12.93 13.91 1.98
CA PHE A 334 -12.69 13.88 0.54
C PHE A 334 -13.98 13.79 -0.31
N GLU A 335 -15.13 14.12 0.30
CA GLU A 335 -16.41 14.23 -0.40
C GLU A 335 -16.72 15.69 -0.74
N GLU A 336 -16.35 16.10 -1.95
CA GLU A 336 -16.58 17.46 -2.46
C GLU A 336 -17.69 17.50 -3.52
N SER A 337 -18.26 18.66 -3.86
CA SER A 337 -19.35 18.68 -4.86
C SER A 337 -18.88 18.39 -6.29
N SER A 338 -17.57 18.50 -6.56
CA SER A 338 -17.00 18.38 -7.90
C SER A 338 -15.50 18.07 -7.87
N ASN A 339 -15.03 17.32 -8.87
CA ASN A 339 -13.61 16.98 -9.06
C ASN A 339 -12.77 18.16 -9.60
N TRP A 340 -13.41 19.29 -9.92
CA TRP A 340 -12.71 20.51 -10.33
C TRP A 340 -12.32 21.40 -9.14
N LEU A 341 -12.87 21.12 -7.96
CA LEU A 341 -12.58 21.89 -6.76
C LEU A 341 -11.11 21.71 -6.35
N ARG A 342 -10.47 22.84 -6.08
CA ARG A 342 -9.11 22.94 -5.55
C ARG A 342 -9.10 23.27 -4.05
N THR A 343 -10.24 23.15 -3.41
CA THR A 343 -10.40 23.32 -1.97
C THR A 343 -10.92 22.01 -1.39
N LEU A 344 -10.23 21.52 -0.37
CA LEU A 344 -10.64 20.40 0.47
C LEU A 344 -11.28 20.98 1.74
N ASN A 345 -12.59 20.88 1.87
CA ASN A 345 -13.30 21.56 2.95
C ASN A 345 -13.12 20.81 4.28
N ASN A 346 -12.80 21.54 5.35
CA ASN A 346 -12.88 20.99 6.69
C ASN A 346 -14.35 20.74 7.03
N LYS A 347 -14.72 19.48 7.29
CA LYS A 347 -16.10 19.05 7.54
C LYS A 347 -16.49 19.11 9.02
N SER A 348 -15.61 19.54 9.92
CA SER A 348 -15.94 19.76 11.34
C SER A 348 -17.06 20.79 11.49
N GLN A 349 -18.17 20.41 12.14
CA GLN A 349 -19.34 21.28 12.33
C GLN A 349 -19.14 22.31 13.45
N GLN A 350 -18.25 22.05 14.40
CA GLN A 350 -18.07 22.88 15.59
C GLN A 350 -17.09 24.04 15.37
N LYS A 351 -16.17 23.90 14.40
CA LYS A 351 -15.18 24.93 14.06
C LYS A 351 -15.12 25.19 12.54
N PRO A 352 -16.24 25.59 11.89
CA PRO A 352 -16.24 25.88 10.46
C PRO A 352 -15.52 27.21 10.22
N SER A 353 -14.19 27.18 10.25
CA SER A 353 -13.37 28.29 9.79
C SER A 353 -12.80 27.91 8.43
N SER A 354 -13.13 28.70 7.40
CA SER A 354 -12.55 28.54 6.07
C SER A 354 -11.02 28.59 6.08
N SER A 355 -10.41 29.18 7.11
CA SER A 355 -8.96 29.18 7.33
C SER A 355 -8.35 27.79 7.51
N THR A 356 -9.15 26.81 7.94
CA THR A 356 -8.72 25.41 8.13
C THR A 356 -9.04 24.53 6.91
N ASN A 357 -9.60 25.09 5.84
CA ASN A 357 -9.75 24.35 4.60
C ASN A 357 -8.38 24.08 3.97
N GLY A 358 -8.26 22.95 3.27
CA GLY A 358 -7.07 22.60 2.51
C GLY A 358 -7.10 23.21 1.11
N ALA A 359 -5.99 23.76 0.63
CA ALA A 359 -5.81 24.11 -0.78
C ALA A 359 -5.08 22.98 -1.51
N ILE A 360 -5.75 22.38 -2.49
CA ILE A 360 -5.25 21.25 -3.28
C ILE A 360 -4.34 21.78 -4.39
N VAL A 361 -3.09 21.33 -4.39
CA VAL A 361 -2.08 21.71 -5.39
C VAL A 361 -1.62 20.46 -6.11
N GLY A 362 -1.79 20.42 -7.43
CA GLY A 362 -1.37 19.31 -8.26
C GLY A 362 -2.31 18.11 -8.22
N CYS A 363 -2.70 17.61 -7.04
CA CYS A 363 -3.40 16.33 -6.85
C CYS A 363 -4.59 16.10 -7.81
N GLN A 364 -4.81 14.83 -8.15
CA GLN A 364 -5.93 14.38 -8.96
C GLN A 364 -6.96 13.66 -8.10
N TRP A 365 -8.24 13.86 -8.42
CA TRP A 365 -9.32 13.11 -7.80
C TRP A 365 -9.45 11.72 -8.43
N THR A 366 -9.61 10.69 -7.61
CA THR A 366 -9.79 9.29 -8.04
C THR A 366 -10.72 8.54 -7.10
N SER A 367 -10.94 7.25 -7.32
CA SER A 367 -11.76 6.40 -6.45
C SER A 367 -11.08 6.13 -5.11
N GLY A 368 -11.86 6.17 -4.03
CA GLY A 368 -11.42 5.88 -2.66
C GLY A 368 -11.52 4.40 -2.30
N ARG A 369 -11.71 4.13 -1.00
CA ARG A 369 -11.97 2.77 -0.46
C ARG A 369 -13.15 2.06 -1.10
N TRP A 370 -14.20 2.81 -1.46
CA TRP A 370 -15.39 2.32 -2.15
C TRP A 370 -15.57 3.05 -3.48
N PRO A 371 -16.18 2.42 -4.50
CA PRO A 371 -16.41 3.06 -5.80
C PRO A 371 -17.16 4.40 -5.73
N GLN A 372 -18.07 4.54 -4.75
CA GLN A 372 -18.87 5.75 -4.52
C GLN A 372 -18.12 6.85 -3.77
N LYS A 373 -17.00 6.52 -3.12
CA LYS A 373 -16.18 7.44 -2.34
C LYS A 373 -15.03 7.95 -3.18
N ARG A 374 -14.62 9.21 -2.96
CA ARG A 374 -13.46 9.80 -3.63
C ARG A 374 -12.22 9.83 -2.75
N SER A 375 -11.07 9.91 -3.42
CA SER A 375 -9.76 10.12 -2.84
C SER A 375 -8.97 11.15 -3.63
N LEU A 376 -7.92 11.70 -3.03
CA LEU A 376 -6.88 12.44 -3.74
C LEU A 376 -5.65 11.56 -3.94
N GLU A 377 -5.15 11.56 -5.17
CA GLU A 377 -3.90 10.92 -5.57
C GLU A 377 -2.72 11.90 -5.48
N PHE A 378 -1.66 11.42 -4.85
CA PHE A 378 -0.36 12.08 -4.69
C PHE A 378 0.65 11.25 -5.48
N LYS A 379 1.10 11.76 -6.62
CA LYS A 379 2.04 11.04 -7.49
C LYS A 379 3.25 11.88 -7.89
N ARG A 380 3.05 13.17 -8.14
CA ARG A 380 4.13 14.10 -8.48
C ARG A 380 4.71 14.71 -7.22
N THR A 381 5.98 15.09 -7.31
CA THR A 381 6.69 15.80 -6.22
C THR A 381 6.07 17.14 -5.86
N SER A 382 5.21 17.71 -6.71
CA SER A 382 4.43 18.91 -6.44
C SER A 382 3.11 18.66 -5.73
N ASP A 383 2.56 17.44 -5.77
CA ASP A 383 1.20 17.14 -5.30
C ASP A 383 1.11 17.27 -3.78
N ARG A 384 0.17 18.06 -3.28
CA ARG A 384 0.02 18.37 -1.85
C ARG A 384 -1.35 18.98 -1.53
N VAL A 385 -1.73 18.95 -0.26
CA VAL A 385 -2.79 19.81 0.27
C VAL A 385 -2.20 20.75 1.32
N ARG A 386 -2.30 22.06 1.07
CA ARG A 386 -1.84 23.11 1.99
C ARG A 386 -2.92 23.37 3.04
N THR A 387 -2.59 23.32 4.32
CA THR A 387 -3.53 23.57 5.41
C THR A 387 -2.95 24.61 6.37
N HIS A 388 -3.82 25.24 7.15
CA HIS A 388 -3.43 26.07 8.27
C HIS A 388 -4.29 25.72 9.48
N ILE A 389 -3.67 25.17 10.52
CA ILE A 389 -4.36 24.70 11.72
C ILE A 389 -3.91 25.55 12.91
N PRO A 390 -4.70 26.55 13.33
CA PRO A 390 -4.32 27.44 14.41
C PRO A 390 -4.43 26.76 15.78
N GLY A 391 -3.73 27.32 16.76
CA GLY A 391 -3.84 26.93 18.17
C GLY A 391 -2.72 26.00 18.65
N GLU A 392 -2.78 25.72 19.94
CA GLU A 392 -1.84 24.89 20.69
C GLU A 392 -2.63 23.77 21.39
N TYR A 393 -2.11 22.55 21.32
CA TYR A 393 -2.83 21.35 21.72
C TYR A 393 -1.97 20.51 22.66
N GLN A 394 -2.49 20.22 23.85
CA GLN A 394 -1.78 19.34 24.79
C GLN A 394 -1.67 17.93 24.20
N SER A 395 -2.78 17.37 23.74
CA SER A 395 -2.81 16.06 23.09
C SER A 395 -3.38 16.17 21.69
N LEU A 396 -2.83 15.38 20.76
CA LEU A 396 -3.31 15.27 19.39
C LEU A 396 -3.43 13.81 18.97
N THR A 397 -4.45 13.52 18.17
CA THR A 397 -4.54 12.26 17.42
C THR A 397 -4.56 12.56 15.93
N PHE A 398 -3.61 11.98 15.20
CA PHE A 398 -3.52 12.00 13.75
C PHE A 398 -4.16 10.74 13.20
N MET A 399 -5.07 10.86 12.24
CA MET A 399 -5.78 9.74 11.64
C MET A 399 -5.80 9.90 10.12
N ALA A 400 -5.49 8.83 9.39
CA ALA A 400 -5.65 8.80 7.95
C ALA A 400 -6.00 7.41 7.42
N TRP A 401 -6.84 7.37 6.40
CA TRP A 401 -6.94 6.23 5.49
C TRP A 401 -6.09 6.50 4.27
N VAL A 402 -5.10 5.63 4.06
CA VAL A 402 -4.06 5.81 3.06
C VAL A 402 -3.91 4.54 2.24
N ARG A 403 -3.71 4.68 0.93
CA ARG A 403 -3.28 3.60 0.04
C ARG A 403 -1.91 3.96 -0.52
N ILE A 404 -0.89 3.23 -0.08
CA ILE A 404 0.51 3.51 -0.45
C ILE A 404 0.83 2.71 -1.71
N GLU A 405 1.37 3.37 -2.73
CA GLU A 405 1.69 2.73 -4.02
C GLU A 405 3.19 2.45 -4.17
N GLY A 406 4.03 3.02 -3.31
CA GLY A 406 5.46 2.74 -3.28
C GLY A 406 6.19 3.46 -2.15
N PHE A 407 7.31 2.88 -1.74
CA PHE A 407 8.25 3.43 -0.75
C PHE A 407 9.45 4.10 -1.43
N ASP A 408 9.20 4.84 -2.52
CA ASP A 408 10.25 5.38 -3.41
C ASP A 408 10.96 6.62 -2.84
N ARG A 409 10.62 7.00 -1.60
CA ARG A 409 11.16 8.14 -0.89
C ARG A 409 11.62 7.64 0.45
N TRP A 410 12.83 8.05 0.83
CA TRP A 410 13.37 7.73 2.15
C TRP A 410 12.39 8.11 3.27
N LEU A 411 11.72 9.26 3.12
CA LEU A 411 10.59 9.65 3.96
C LEU A 411 9.40 10.08 3.09
N SER A 412 8.22 9.55 3.39
CA SER A 412 6.95 9.93 2.75
C SER A 412 6.06 10.68 3.74
N SER A 413 5.69 11.92 3.41
CA SER A 413 4.84 12.76 4.25
C SER A 413 3.40 12.25 4.30
N LEU A 414 2.86 12.10 5.51
CA LEU A 414 1.41 12.04 5.74
C LEU A 414 0.91 13.45 6.06
N MET A 415 1.51 14.08 7.05
CA MET A 415 1.30 15.49 7.38
C MET A 415 2.55 16.08 8.03
N LEU A 416 3.11 17.11 7.42
CA LEU A 416 4.26 17.84 7.97
C LEU A 416 3.90 19.32 8.11
N THR A 417 4.32 19.92 9.22
CA THR A 417 4.29 21.37 9.38
C THR A 417 5.33 22.00 8.45
N ASP A 418 5.08 23.24 7.98
CA ASP A 418 6.06 23.97 7.16
C ASP A 418 7.40 24.11 7.88
N GLY A 419 7.34 24.03 9.20
CA GLY A 419 8.46 24.13 10.08
C GLY A 419 8.76 23.03 11.05
N TYR A 420 9.79 23.28 11.85
CA TYR A 420 10.25 22.41 12.91
C TYR A 420 10.65 23.20 14.16
N ASN A 421 9.81 24.17 14.52
CA ASN A 421 9.86 24.92 15.77
C ASN A 421 9.39 24.07 16.96
N PRO A 422 9.72 24.43 18.21
CA PRO A 422 9.25 23.70 19.39
C PRO A 422 7.74 23.40 19.34
N GLY A 423 7.39 22.13 19.53
CA GLY A 423 6.00 21.66 19.45
C GLY A 423 5.50 21.33 18.04
N ASN A 424 6.26 21.60 16.98
CA ASN A 424 5.86 21.21 15.62
C ASN A 424 5.99 19.68 15.43
N PRO A 425 4.92 19.00 14.98
CA PRO A 425 4.96 17.59 14.64
C PRO A 425 5.13 17.37 13.12
N HIS A 426 5.89 16.33 12.78
CA HIS A 426 6.07 15.77 11.43
C HIS A 426 5.62 14.31 11.45
N TRP A 427 4.49 14.01 10.82
CA TRP A 427 3.94 12.66 10.72
C TRP A 427 4.20 12.07 9.32
N GLN A 428 4.97 10.99 9.27
CA GLN A 428 5.55 10.47 8.03
C GLN A 428 5.82 8.96 8.11
N LEU A 429 6.17 8.37 6.97
CA LEU A 429 6.56 6.97 6.82
C LEU A 429 8.01 6.88 6.34
N SER A 430 8.75 5.87 6.79
CA SER A 430 10.05 5.52 6.19
C SER A 430 9.88 4.66 4.93
N ASP A 431 10.92 4.61 4.10
CA ASP A 431 11.06 3.65 3.00
C ASP A 431 11.08 2.18 3.46
N LYS A 432 11.40 1.93 4.73
CA LYS A 432 11.36 0.61 5.36
C LYS A 432 9.96 0.21 5.84
N GLY A 433 8.98 1.11 5.80
CA GLY A 433 7.62 0.84 6.26
C GLY A 433 7.39 1.06 7.76
N GLU A 434 8.18 1.94 8.38
CA GLU A 434 7.95 2.40 9.76
C GLU A 434 7.07 3.64 9.77
N MET A 435 6.24 3.77 10.80
CA MET A 435 5.51 5.00 11.11
C MET A 435 6.38 5.90 12.00
N ILE A 436 6.41 7.19 11.70
CA ILE A 436 7.24 8.15 12.40
C ILE A 436 6.40 9.36 12.81
N LEU A 437 6.45 9.71 14.10
CA LEU A 437 6.08 11.04 14.58
C LEU A 437 7.34 11.75 15.09
N GLY A 438 7.82 12.72 14.33
CA GLY A 438 8.87 13.63 14.79
C GLY A 438 8.27 14.82 15.50
N VAL A 439 8.66 15.10 16.74
CA VAL A 439 8.24 16.30 17.49
C VAL A 439 9.46 17.10 17.90
N LYS A 440 9.48 18.39 17.57
CA LYS A 440 10.55 19.27 18.05
C LYS A 440 10.42 19.49 19.56
N THR A 441 11.30 18.82 20.31
CA THR A 441 11.52 19.00 21.76
C THR A 441 13.02 19.13 21.98
N GLY A 442 13.52 20.30 22.40
CA GLY A 442 14.98 20.54 22.46
C GLY A 442 15.66 20.24 21.11
N PRO A 443 16.57 19.23 21.01
CA PRO A 443 17.16 18.85 19.72
C PRO A 443 16.14 18.31 18.70
N GLY A 444 14.98 17.80 19.16
CA GLY A 444 13.99 17.08 18.35
C GLY A 444 13.98 15.59 18.69
N LYS A 445 12.79 14.97 18.71
CA LYS A 445 12.62 13.55 19.05
C LYS A 445 11.73 12.88 18.03
N ASN A 446 12.20 11.77 17.46
CA ASN A 446 11.43 10.91 16.59
C ASN A 446 10.90 9.70 17.37
N TYR A 447 9.62 9.42 17.20
CA TYR A 447 8.97 8.21 17.71
C TYR A 447 8.72 7.29 16.53
N PHE A 448 9.48 6.18 16.45
CA PHE A 448 9.43 5.19 15.37
C PHE A 448 8.65 3.96 15.82
N SER A 449 7.69 3.52 15.01
CA SER A 449 7.21 2.15 15.13
C SER A 449 8.28 1.15 14.65
N PRO A 450 8.15 -0.15 14.99
CA PRO A 450 8.78 -1.20 14.19
C PRO A 450 8.39 -1.10 12.70
N VAL A 451 9.04 -1.89 11.85
CA VAL A 451 8.58 -2.11 10.47
C VAL A 451 7.22 -2.80 10.52
N VAL A 452 6.17 -2.02 10.22
CA VAL A 452 4.77 -2.45 10.32
C VAL A 452 4.10 -2.52 8.96
N LEU A 453 4.69 -1.88 7.95
CA LEU A 453 4.29 -1.97 6.56
C LEU A 453 5.36 -2.73 5.77
N GLN A 454 4.90 -3.66 4.95
CA GLN A 454 5.73 -4.48 4.08
C GLN A 454 5.39 -4.18 2.61
N PRO A 455 6.25 -4.55 1.65
CA PRO A 455 5.91 -4.45 0.23
C PRO A 455 4.57 -5.12 -0.14
N THR A 456 4.17 -6.15 0.60
CA THR A 456 2.88 -6.83 0.43
C THR A 456 1.66 -6.01 0.83
N ASP A 457 1.86 -4.90 1.53
CA ASP A 457 0.81 -3.94 1.91
C ASP A 457 0.63 -2.84 0.85
N LEU A 458 1.50 -2.76 -0.16
CA LEU A 458 1.35 -1.78 -1.23
C LEU A 458 0.06 -2.03 -2.02
N GLY A 459 -0.63 -0.95 -2.40
CA GLY A 459 -1.89 -0.97 -3.12
C GLY A 459 -3.13 -1.32 -2.28
N ARG A 460 -2.99 -1.68 -0.99
CA ARG A 460 -4.13 -1.85 -0.08
C ARG A 460 -4.44 -0.56 0.69
N TRP A 461 -5.71 -0.38 1.06
CA TRP A 461 -6.11 0.69 1.97
C TRP A 461 -5.76 0.31 3.41
N ILE A 462 -5.08 1.23 4.09
CA ILE A 462 -4.53 1.04 5.43
C ILE A 462 -5.03 2.17 6.32
N PHE A 463 -5.39 1.82 7.56
CA PHE A 463 -5.79 2.79 8.57
C PHE A 463 -4.63 3.09 9.50
N LEU A 464 -4.13 4.32 9.45
CA LEU A 464 -3.00 4.78 10.26
C LEU A 464 -3.47 5.78 11.29
N VAL A 465 -3.14 5.53 12.56
CA VAL A 465 -3.39 6.47 13.65
C VAL A 465 -2.14 6.66 14.48
N THR A 466 -1.87 7.88 14.92
CA THR A 466 -0.83 8.17 15.91
C THR A 466 -1.40 9.10 16.97
N VAL A 467 -1.29 8.68 18.22
CA VAL A 467 -1.76 9.42 19.39
C VAL A 467 -0.56 9.98 20.13
N TYR A 468 -0.51 11.29 20.30
CA TYR A 468 0.39 11.96 21.25
C TYR A 468 -0.43 12.40 22.46
N ASP A 469 -0.20 11.77 23.61
CA ASP A 469 -0.90 12.04 24.85
C ASP A 469 0.04 12.72 25.86
N HIS A 470 -0.16 14.02 26.07
CA HIS A 470 0.64 14.81 27.01
C HIS A 470 0.39 14.43 28.47
N GLN A 471 -0.87 14.12 28.82
CA GLN A 471 -1.24 13.77 30.19
C GLN A 471 -0.67 12.41 30.60
N LYS A 472 -0.78 11.41 29.73
CA LYS A 472 -0.18 10.08 29.96
C LYS A 472 1.30 10.02 29.64
N ARG A 473 1.83 11.05 28.96
CA ARG A 473 3.21 11.14 28.51
C ARG A 473 3.59 9.95 27.63
N GLU A 474 2.75 9.67 26.64
CA GLU A 474 2.99 8.58 25.70
C GLU A 474 2.69 8.96 24.24
N VAL A 475 3.43 8.32 23.33
CA VAL A 475 3.10 8.27 21.90
C VAL A 475 2.78 6.83 21.54
N VAL A 476 1.64 6.62 20.89
CA VAL A 476 1.20 5.29 20.46
C VAL A 476 0.85 5.33 18.98
N HIS A 477 1.45 4.44 18.19
CA HIS A 477 1.10 4.25 16.79
C HIS A 477 0.16 3.05 16.66
N TYR A 478 -0.84 3.18 15.80
CA TYR A 478 -1.81 2.13 15.49
C TYR A 478 -1.87 1.88 13.98
N LEU A 479 -1.95 0.60 13.63
CA LEU A 479 -2.17 0.11 12.28
C LEU A 479 -3.45 -0.72 12.29
N ASP A 480 -4.40 -0.40 11.41
CA ASP A 480 -5.65 -1.16 11.24
C ASP A 480 -6.40 -1.38 12.58
N GLY A 481 -6.40 -0.36 13.43
CA GLY A 481 -7.07 -0.35 14.73
C GLY A 481 -6.28 -0.98 15.89
N VAL A 482 -5.10 -1.54 15.64
CA VAL A 482 -4.28 -2.25 16.64
C VAL A 482 -3.01 -1.44 16.97
N ALA A 483 -2.68 -1.31 18.25
CA ALA A 483 -1.46 -0.65 18.69
C ALA A 483 -0.22 -1.45 18.26
N VAL A 484 0.72 -0.80 17.57
CA VAL A 484 1.96 -1.43 17.06
C VAL A 484 3.22 -0.94 17.77
N SER A 485 3.14 0.17 18.51
CA SER A 485 4.27 0.67 19.30
C SER A 485 3.81 1.66 20.37
N HIS A 486 4.58 1.71 21.46
CA HIS A 486 4.37 2.59 22.61
C HIS A 486 5.69 3.25 22.98
N HIS A 487 5.67 4.57 23.14
CA HIS A 487 6.84 5.35 23.54
C HIS A 487 6.51 6.23 24.73
N LYS A 488 7.44 6.34 25.67
CA LYS A 488 7.35 7.29 26.78
C LYS A 488 7.86 8.67 26.35
N ILE A 489 7.11 9.71 26.70
CA ILE A 489 7.49 11.10 26.51
C ILE A 489 8.19 11.61 27.78
N GLU A 490 9.49 11.85 27.66
CA GLU A 490 10.29 12.37 28.77
C GLU A 490 9.97 13.83 29.08
N ASN A 491 9.77 14.67 28.08
CA ASN A 491 9.47 16.09 28.25
C ASN A 491 8.30 16.46 27.35
N PRO A 492 7.05 16.31 27.84
CA PRO A 492 5.88 16.55 27.01
C PRO A 492 5.74 18.05 26.76
N VAL A 493 5.75 18.43 25.49
CA VAL A 493 5.46 19.80 25.05
C VAL A 493 4.07 19.85 24.43
N PRO A 494 3.37 20.99 24.52
CA PRO A 494 2.20 21.25 23.70
C PRO A 494 2.57 21.25 22.21
N LEU A 495 1.67 20.75 21.38
CA LEU A 495 1.87 20.67 19.94
C LEU A 495 1.24 21.88 19.24
N VAL A 496 1.98 22.43 18.29
CA VAL A 496 1.55 23.56 17.46
C VAL A 496 1.67 23.14 16.00
N ILE A 497 0.56 23.22 15.25
CA ILE A 497 0.54 22.87 13.84
C ILE A 497 0.84 24.10 12.97
N GLY A 498 -0.04 25.11 12.98
CA GLY A 498 0.10 26.28 12.11
C GLY A 498 0.01 25.90 10.62
N PRO A 499 0.80 26.55 9.74
CA PRO A 499 0.93 26.16 8.34
C PRO A 499 1.49 24.74 8.18
N ALA A 500 0.80 23.91 7.41
CA ALA A 500 1.16 22.51 7.21
C ALA A 500 0.78 21.98 5.83
N GLU A 501 1.29 20.80 5.52
CA GLU A 501 1.19 20.13 4.24
C GLU A 501 0.77 18.67 4.46
N ILE A 502 -0.27 18.22 3.74
CA ILE A 502 -0.66 16.81 3.69
C ILE A 502 -0.10 16.22 2.39
N GLY A 503 0.52 15.03 2.50
CA GLY A 503 1.03 14.26 1.37
C GLY A 503 2.31 14.81 0.74
N ASN A 504 2.92 15.84 1.32
CA ASN A 504 4.19 16.40 0.85
C ASN A 504 4.89 17.16 1.97
N TRP A 505 6.10 17.62 1.68
CA TRP A 505 6.78 18.64 2.45
C TRP A 505 7.77 19.35 1.52
N ARG A 506 7.90 20.67 1.64
CA ARG A 506 8.96 21.42 0.99
C ARG A 506 9.82 22.14 2.05
N PRO A 507 11.12 21.84 2.14
CA PRO A 507 12.02 22.68 2.91
C PRO A 507 12.11 24.06 2.26
N GLN A 508 12.29 25.10 3.07
CA GLN A 508 12.53 26.46 2.56
C GLN A 508 13.87 26.56 1.81
N GLU A 509 14.88 25.77 2.19
CA GLU A 509 16.17 25.68 1.50
C GLU A 509 16.40 24.28 0.88
N HIS A 510 16.77 24.23 -0.40
CA HIS A 510 16.95 22.99 -1.17
C HIS A 510 18.39 22.46 -1.09
N THR A 511 18.93 22.26 0.11
CA THR A 511 20.38 21.98 0.29
C THR A 511 20.74 20.50 0.44
N GLY A 512 19.83 19.55 0.21
CA GLY A 512 20.14 18.12 0.38
C GLY A 512 19.41 17.13 -0.54
N ALA A 513 20.02 15.94 -0.70
CA ALA A 513 19.52 14.79 -1.48
C ALA A 513 18.18 14.23 -0.97
N HIS A 514 17.77 14.62 0.24
CA HIS A 514 16.61 14.10 1.00
C HIS A 514 15.46 15.11 1.14
N SER A 515 15.40 16.10 0.23
CA SER A 515 14.42 17.20 0.24
C SER A 515 13.05 16.81 -0.30
N ILE A 516 12.92 15.65 -0.96
CA ILE A 516 11.66 15.20 -1.55
C ILE A 516 10.98 14.22 -0.60
N ARG A 517 9.91 14.67 0.06
CA ARG A 517 9.08 13.83 0.94
C ARG A 517 7.65 13.66 0.45
N SER A 518 7.43 13.80 -0.85
CA SER A 518 6.11 13.62 -1.47
C SER A 518 5.61 12.19 -1.27
N LEU A 519 4.38 12.04 -0.82
CA LEU A 519 3.71 10.75 -0.79
C LEU A 519 3.57 10.19 -2.22
N ASN A 520 3.79 8.89 -2.38
CA ASN A 520 3.35 8.13 -3.55
C ASN A 520 2.15 7.25 -3.13
N GLY A 521 0.94 7.76 -3.31
CA GLY A 521 -0.24 7.08 -2.82
C GLY A 521 -1.52 7.90 -2.91
N ARG A 522 -2.55 7.47 -2.16
CA ARG A 522 -3.87 8.09 -2.14
C ARG A 522 -4.35 8.27 -0.70
N LEU A 523 -5.07 9.35 -0.42
CA LEU A 523 -5.82 9.56 0.82
C LEU A 523 -7.29 9.76 0.51
N ASP A 524 -8.16 9.15 1.30
CA ASP A 524 -9.61 9.33 1.18
C ASP A 524 -10.28 9.78 2.49
N GLU A 525 -9.50 9.87 3.57
CA GLU A 525 -9.95 10.38 4.85
C GLU A 525 -8.75 10.83 5.69
N PHE A 526 -8.84 11.99 6.32
CA PHE A 526 -7.83 12.53 7.21
C PHE A 526 -8.50 13.30 8.35
N ALA A 527 -8.07 13.06 9.59
CA ALA A 527 -8.56 13.80 10.75
C ALA A 527 -7.45 14.17 11.73
N LEU A 528 -7.62 15.31 12.38
CA LEU A 528 -6.87 15.76 13.54
C LEU A 528 -7.84 15.99 14.70
N PHE A 529 -7.64 15.24 15.79
CA PHE A 529 -8.40 15.41 17.03
C PHE A 529 -7.55 16.17 18.04
N GLY A 530 -8.15 17.14 18.72
CA GLY A 530 -7.57 17.90 19.84
C GLY A 530 -7.56 17.15 21.17
N ARG A 531 -7.57 15.82 21.12
CA ARG A 531 -7.53 14.92 22.27
C ARG A 531 -6.81 13.63 21.89
N ALA A 532 -6.35 12.89 22.90
CA ALA A 532 -5.88 11.52 22.73
C ALA A 532 -7.09 10.59 22.60
N LEU A 533 -7.20 9.88 21.47
CA LEU A 533 -8.24 8.86 21.30
C LEU A 533 -7.87 7.57 22.06
N PRO A 534 -8.80 6.94 22.77
CA PRO A 534 -8.59 5.62 23.35
C PRO A 534 -8.55 4.54 22.27
N ALA A 535 -7.82 3.45 22.54
CA ALA A 535 -7.65 2.33 21.61
C ALA A 535 -8.99 1.72 21.14
N GLU A 536 -10.00 1.68 22.01
CA GLU A 536 -11.33 1.14 21.70
C GLU A 536 -12.05 1.98 20.63
N GLU A 537 -11.94 3.30 20.73
CA GLU A 537 -12.51 4.23 19.75
C GLU A 537 -11.75 4.13 18.41
N ILE A 538 -10.43 4.01 18.44
CA ILE A 538 -9.60 3.81 17.23
C ILE A 538 -9.98 2.50 16.52
N LEU A 539 -10.20 1.43 17.28
CA LEU A 539 -10.66 0.15 16.72
C LEU A 539 -12.06 0.30 16.10
N GLN A 540 -12.99 1.02 16.73
CA GLN A 540 -14.31 1.30 16.16
C GLN A 540 -14.24 2.15 14.88
N LEU A 541 -13.32 3.12 14.82
CA LEU A 541 -13.01 3.90 13.61
C LEU A 541 -12.57 2.99 12.47
N TYR A 542 -11.65 2.07 12.75
CA TYR A 542 -11.22 1.07 11.77
C TYR A 542 -12.36 0.16 11.31
N GLN A 543 -13.12 -0.44 12.23
CA GLN A 543 -14.15 -1.43 11.89
C GLN A 543 -15.27 -0.86 11.03
N SER A 544 -15.63 0.40 11.24
CA SER A 544 -16.64 1.10 10.44
C SER A 544 -16.08 1.60 9.11
N GLY A 545 -14.77 1.83 9.02
CA GLY A 545 -14.09 2.36 7.83
C GLY A 545 -13.44 1.32 6.92
N LYS A 546 -13.32 0.05 7.32
CA LYS A 546 -12.60 -0.96 6.51
C LYS A 546 -13.38 -1.35 5.25
N PRO A 547 -12.72 -1.41 4.07
CA PRO A 547 -13.37 -1.71 2.80
C PRO A 547 -13.59 -3.21 2.52
N ASN A 548 -12.96 -4.11 3.29
CA ASN A 548 -13.01 -5.55 3.06
C ASN A 548 -13.16 -6.29 4.41
N SER A 549 -13.88 -7.41 4.40
CA SER A 549 -13.86 -8.42 5.47
C SER A 549 -14.33 -9.76 4.95
#